data_AF-A0A5M8PZP0-F1
#
_entry.id   AF-A0A5M8PZP0-F1
#
_cell.length_a   1.000
_cell.length_b   1.000
_cell.length_c   1.000
_cell.angle_alpha   90.00
_cell.angle_beta   90.00
_cell.angle_gamma   90.00
#
_symmetry.space_group_name_H-M   'P 1'
#
loop_
_entity.id
_entity.type
_entity.pdbx_description
1 polymer ?
#
loop_
_entity_poly.entity_id
_entity_poly.type
_entity_poly.pdbx_seq_one_letter_code
_entity_poly.pdbx_strand_id
1 'polypeptide(L)'
;MAITRTILQKRPPRPILLKVRCLQKLPPRPIVLKVCGLQKPPPQPIFLKVLGVSICRVQWSPKYEPSYVASKILLEPGHVLSLPTLERYKKRVREGLWWYVTSNTITSMRCMRSHGNRRLRVALTQALKAKGYDKNGRLLGALGNQKVGVELRGSMDIQIFKQCIDAEWKEVQKQAELVLEKIVKLCQCCKR
;
A
#
# COMPACT_ATOMS: atom_id res chain seq x y z
N MET A 1 -50.36 83.21 -33.00
CA MET A 1 -50.13 82.02 -33.84
C MET A 1 -48.87 81.32 -33.32
N ALA A 2 -49.03 80.42 -32.35
CA ALA A 2 -47.92 79.72 -31.69
C ALA A 2 -47.65 78.39 -32.38
N ILE A 3 -46.42 78.19 -32.86
CA ILE A 3 -45.98 76.95 -33.51
C ILE A 3 -44.91 76.33 -32.61
N THR A 4 -45.29 75.30 -31.86
CA THR A 4 -44.38 74.43 -31.10
C THR A 4 -44.31 73.07 -31.77
N ARG A 5 -43.15 72.71 -32.34
CA ARG A 5 -42.82 71.34 -32.78
C ARG A 5 -41.32 71.08 -32.61
N THR A 6 -40.95 70.44 -31.50
CA THR A 6 -40.61 69.00 -31.34
C THR A 6 -39.11 68.72 -31.42
N ILE A 7 -38.51 68.54 -30.25
CA ILE A 7 -37.14 68.08 -30.04
C ILE A 7 -37.07 66.59 -30.38
N LEU A 8 -36.41 66.25 -31.48
CA LEU A 8 -36.04 64.88 -31.83
C LEU A 8 -34.87 64.43 -30.95
N GLN A 9 -35.17 63.70 -29.87
CA GLN A 9 -34.15 63.01 -29.07
C GLN A 9 -33.51 61.88 -29.90
N LYS A 10 -32.22 62.01 -30.20
CA LYS A 10 -31.41 60.96 -30.82
C LYS A 10 -31.33 59.74 -29.89
N ARG A 11 -31.77 58.57 -30.36
CA ARG A 11 -31.59 57.30 -29.64
C ARG A 11 -30.10 56.91 -29.66
N PRO A 12 -29.52 56.43 -28.54
CA PRO A 12 -28.16 55.91 -28.55
C PRO A 12 -28.07 54.56 -29.29
N PRO A 13 -26.90 54.21 -29.85
CA PRO A 13 -26.71 52.96 -30.58
C PRO A 13 -26.75 51.74 -29.65
N ARG A 14 -27.33 50.63 -30.14
CA ARG A 14 -27.37 49.35 -29.42
C ARG A 14 -25.97 48.72 -29.38
N PRO A 15 -25.56 48.07 -28.28
CA PRO A 15 -24.30 47.34 -28.25
C PRO A 15 -24.41 46.10 -29.15
N ILE A 16 -23.41 45.91 -30.01
CA ILE A 16 -23.22 44.72 -30.82
C ILE A 16 -22.74 43.61 -29.89
N LEU A 17 -23.61 42.66 -29.58
CA LEU A 17 -23.24 41.42 -28.89
C LEU A 17 -22.42 40.53 -29.84
N LEU A 18 -21.10 40.71 -29.84
CA LEU A 18 -20.17 39.73 -30.40
C LEU A 18 -20.26 38.45 -29.56
N LYS A 19 -21.02 37.48 -30.06
CA LYS A 19 -21.13 36.14 -29.50
C LYS A 19 -19.81 35.41 -29.76
N VAL A 20 -18.84 35.60 -28.86
CA VAL A 20 -17.61 34.80 -28.85
C VAL A 20 -18.04 33.37 -28.55
N ARG A 21 -18.13 32.52 -29.58
CA ARG A 21 -18.21 31.07 -29.40
C ARG A 21 -16.89 30.65 -28.80
N CYS A 22 -16.84 30.54 -27.47
CA CYS A 22 -15.81 29.75 -26.80
C CYS A 22 -15.90 28.33 -27.38
N LEU A 23 -15.00 27.99 -28.30
CA LEU A 23 -14.69 26.61 -28.64
C LEU A 23 -14.22 25.97 -27.34
N GLN A 24 -15.13 25.31 -26.63
CA GLN A 24 -14.81 24.43 -25.53
C GLN A 24 -13.87 23.37 -26.10
N LYS A 25 -12.57 23.53 -25.87
CA LYS A 25 -11.59 22.48 -26.12
C LYS A 25 -12.02 21.31 -25.25
N LEU A 26 -12.60 20.29 -25.87
CA LEU A 26 -12.85 19.01 -25.22
C LEU A 26 -11.54 18.56 -24.55
N PRO A 27 -11.58 18.07 -23.30
CA PRO A 27 -10.39 17.52 -22.68
C PRO A 27 -9.83 16.42 -23.58
N PRO A 28 -8.50 16.30 -23.74
CA PRO A 28 -7.92 15.22 -24.52
C PRO A 28 -8.46 13.90 -23.96
N ARG A 29 -9.09 13.10 -24.82
CA ARG A 29 -9.52 11.75 -24.45
C ARG A 29 -8.30 11.04 -23.86
N PRO A 30 -8.41 10.37 -22.70
CA PRO A 30 -7.30 9.58 -22.21
C PRO A 30 -6.98 8.58 -23.32
N ILE A 31 -5.73 8.59 -23.77
CA ILE A 31 -5.19 7.54 -24.62
C ILE A 31 -5.28 6.29 -23.75
N VAL A 32 -6.34 5.51 -23.94
CA VAL A 32 -6.49 4.20 -23.32
C VAL A 32 -5.48 3.33 -24.06
N LEU A 33 -4.23 3.37 -23.62
CA LEU A 33 -3.28 2.32 -23.90
C LEU A 33 -3.94 1.06 -23.35
N LYS A 34 -4.51 0.28 -24.27
CA LYS A 34 -5.07 -1.03 -24.02
C LYS A 34 -3.88 -1.90 -23.64
N VAL A 35 -3.47 -1.86 -22.37
CA VAL A 35 -2.49 -2.79 -21.81
C VAL A 35 -3.21 -4.14 -21.77
N CYS A 36 -3.24 -4.80 -22.93
CA CYS A 36 -3.70 -6.16 -23.10
C CYS A 36 -2.79 -7.05 -22.27
N GLY A 37 -3.36 -7.56 -21.20
CA GLY A 37 -2.73 -8.44 -20.25
C GLY A 37 -3.61 -8.43 -19.02
N LEU A 38 -4.72 -9.17 -19.08
CA LEU A 38 -5.54 -9.52 -17.92
C LEU A 38 -4.60 -10.09 -16.85
N GLN A 39 -4.13 -9.21 -15.96
CA GLN A 39 -3.49 -9.64 -14.73
C GLN A 39 -4.59 -10.34 -13.97
N LYS A 40 -4.48 -11.67 -13.82
CA LYS A 40 -5.39 -12.46 -12.97
C LYS A 40 -5.59 -11.67 -11.68
N PRO A 41 -6.84 -11.47 -11.21
CA PRO A 41 -7.06 -10.76 -9.96
C PRO A 41 -6.16 -11.42 -8.90
N PRO A 42 -5.44 -10.64 -8.08
CA PRO A 42 -4.53 -11.21 -7.11
C PRO A 42 -5.32 -12.24 -6.29
N PRO A 43 -4.76 -13.44 -6.04
CA PRO A 43 -5.42 -14.43 -5.23
C PRO A 43 -5.86 -13.76 -3.93
N GLN A 44 -7.12 -14.01 -3.52
CA GLN A 44 -7.63 -13.41 -2.30
C GLN A 44 -6.66 -13.71 -1.15
N PRO A 45 -6.35 -12.72 -0.32
CA PRO A 45 -5.36 -12.88 0.71
C PRO A 45 -5.80 -13.97 1.70
N ILE A 46 -5.11 -15.10 1.72
CA ILE A 46 -5.34 -16.14 2.73
C ILE A 46 -4.69 -15.66 4.02
N PHE A 47 -5.52 -15.20 4.95
CA PHE A 47 -5.05 -14.79 6.27
C PHE A 47 -4.69 -16.01 7.10
N LEU A 48 -3.50 -15.97 7.69
CA LEU A 48 -3.06 -16.94 8.67
C LEU A 48 -3.78 -16.69 9.99
N LYS A 49 -4.42 -17.74 10.51
CA LYS A 49 -4.86 -17.77 11.90
C LYS A 49 -3.66 -18.10 12.78
N VAL A 50 -3.14 -17.10 13.48
CA VAL A 50 -2.11 -17.27 14.51
C VAL A 50 -2.81 -17.30 15.86
N LEU A 51 -2.66 -18.38 16.62
CA LEU A 51 -3.25 -18.52 17.94
C LEU A 51 -2.60 -17.52 18.91
N GLY A 52 -3.39 -16.85 19.74
CA GLY A 52 -2.90 -15.89 20.73
C GLY A 52 -2.52 -14.51 20.19
N VAL A 53 -2.71 -14.24 18.88
CA VAL A 53 -2.44 -12.93 18.28
C VAL A 53 -3.75 -12.22 18.02
N SER A 54 -3.94 -11.08 18.69
CA SER A 54 -5.12 -10.22 18.56
C SER A 54 -4.78 -8.89 17.88
N ILE A 55 -3.54 -8.40 18.05
CA ILE A 55 -3.14 -7.05 17.60
C ILE A 55 -3.04 -6.89 16.08
N CYS A 56 -2.87 -8.00 15.34
CA CYS A 56 -2.69 -7.96 13.89
C CYS A 56 -3.24 -9.19 13.18
N ARG A 57 -3.53 -9.04 11.89
CA ARG A 57 -3.75 -10.14 10.94
C ARG A 57 -2.54 -10.28 10.04
N VAL A 58 -2.12 -11.51 9.80
CA VAL A 58 -0.94 -11.80 9.00
C VAL A 58 -1.37 -12.60 7.78
N GLN A 59 -0.91 -12.19 6.62
CA GLN A 59 -1.00 -12.95 5.37
C GLN A 59 0.43 -13.33 4.99
N TRP A 60 0.63 -14.59 4.61
CA TRP A 60 1.93 -15.07 4.16
C TRP A 60 1.75 -15.86 2.87
N SER A 61 2.66 -15.64 1.93
CA SER A 61 2.80 -16.44 0.71
C SER A 61 4.26 -16.90 0.60
N PRO A 62 4.52 -18.17 0.23
CA PRO A 62 5.88 -18.63 -0.03
C PRO A 62 6.47 -17.98 -1.30
N LYS A 63 5.63 -17.43 -2.18
CA LYS A 63 6.05 -16.71 -3.38
C LYS A 63 6.31 -15.25 -3.06
N TYR A 64 7.22 -14.63 -3.80
CA TYR A 64 7.50 -13.20 -3.69
C TYR A 64 6.41 -12.40 -4.40
N GLU A 65 5.34 -12.09 -3.66
CA GLU A 65 4.24 -11.27 -4.15
C GLU A 65 4.41 -9.80 -3.72
N PRO A 66 3.88 -8.85 -4.51
CA PRO A 66 3.81 -7.46 -4.09
C PRO A 66 2.87 -7.31 -2.89
N SER A 67 3.11 -6.29 -2.07
CA SER A 67 2.22 -6.00 -0.95
C SER A 67 0.80 -5.69 -1.41
N TYR A 68 -0.18 -5.86 -0.54
CA TYR A 68 -1.59 -5.54 -0.81
C TYR A 68 -1.80 -4.15 -1.43
N VAL A 69 -1.06 -3.14 -0.97
CA VAL A 69 -1.16 -1.78 -1.51
C VAL A 69 -0.59 -1.71 -2.93
N ALA A 70 0.54 -2.39 -3.17
CA ALA A 70 1.16 -2.43 -4.48
C ALA A 70 0.37 -3.28 -5.48
N SER A 71 -0.23 -4.40 -5.05
CA SER A 71 -1.07 -5.22 -5.91
C SER A 71 -2.31 -4.44 -6.37
N LYS A 72 -2.91 -3.62 -5.50
CA LYS A 72 -4.00 -2.70 -5.88
C LYS A 72 -3.57 -1.71 -6.96
N ILE A 73 -2.38 -1.12 -6.84
CA ILE A 73 -1.81 -0.20 -7.83
C ILE A 73 -1.55 -0.90 -9.18
N LEU A 74 -1.07 -2.14 -9.14
CA LEU A 74 -0.77 -2.92 -10.36
C LEU A 74 -2.02 -3.39 -11.08
N LEU A 75 -3.10 -3.66 -10.34
CA LEU A 75 -4.37 -4.10 -10.88
C LEU A 75 -5.14 -2.98 -11.59
N GLU A 76 -4.95 -1.73 -11.15
CA GLU A 76 -5.65 -0.58 -11.72
C GLU A 76 -4.93 -0.08 -12.99
N PRO A 77 -5.48 -0.31 -14.20
CA PRO A 77 -4.78 -0.05 -15.46
C PRO A 77 -4.55 1.45 -15.72
N GLY A 78 -5.29 2.33 -15.06
CA GLY A 78 -5.15 3.79 -15.16
C GLY A 78 -4.25 4.42 -14.09
N HIS A 79 -3.69 3.63 -13.17
CA HIS A 79 -2.91 4.18 -12.06
C HIS A 79 -1.54 4.67 -12.54
N VAL A 80 -1.22 5.94 -12.30
CA VAL A 80 0.05 6.58 -12.75
C VAL A 80 1.29 5.82 -12.25
N LEU A 81 1.22 5.27 -11.04
CA LEU A 81 2.32 4.48 -10.44
C LEU A 81 2.35 3.00 -10.85
N SER A 82 1.47 2.51 -11.74
CA SER A 82 1.43 1.09 -12.10
C SER A 82 2.75 0.61 -12.72
N LEU A 83 3.23 1.27 -13.78
CA LEU A 83 4.49 0.92 -14.47
C LEU A 83 5.73 1.07 -13.55
N PRO A 84 5.94 2.19 -12.84
CA PRO A 84 7.07 2.32 -11.91
C PRO A 84 7.04 1.28 -10.78
N THR A 85 5.85 0.94 -10.29
CA THR A 85 5.69 -0.09 -9.25
C THR A 85 6.07 -1.46 -9.78
N LEU A 86 5.61 -1.81 -10.99
CA LEU A 86 5.93 -3.08 -11.63
C LEU A 86 7.44 -3.24 -11.80
N GLU A 87 8.12 -2.22 -12.31
CA GLU A 87 9.57 -2.23 -12.48
C GLU A 87 10.31 -2.35 -11.14
N ARG A 88 9.86 -1.63 -10.11
CA ARG A 88 10.45 -1.71 -8.77
C ARG A 88 10.39 -3.14 -8.22
N TYR A 89 9.25 -3.82 -8.38
CA TYR A 89 9.10 -5.20 -7.93
C TYR A 89 9.86 -6.21 -8.81
N LYS A 90 9.99 -5.95 -10.11
CA LYS A 90 10.84 -6.75 -11.01
C LYS A 90 12.32 -6.66 -10.63
N LYS A 91 12.81 -5.47 -10.27
CA LYS A 91 14.21 -5.22 -9.88
C LYS A 91 14.52 -5.62 -8.44
N ARG A 92 13.51 -5.88 -7.60
CA ARG A 92 13.70 -6.18 -6.18
C ARG A 92 14.32 -7.56 -6.00
N VAL A 93 15.38 -7.64 -5.19
CA VAL A 93 16.08 -8.89 -4.87
C VAL A 93 15.15 -9.86 -4.15
N ARG A 94 15.02 -11.08 -4.70
CA ARG A 94 14.16 -12.16 -4.20
C ARG A 94 14.88 -13.02 -3.17
N GLU A 95 15.33 -12.38 -2.10
CA GLU A 95 16.05 -13.02 -1.00
C GLU A 95 15.46 -12.57 0.33
N GLY A 96 15.39 -13.50 1.28
CA GLY A 96 14.81 -13.27 2.61
C GLY A 96 13.28 -13.15 2.56
N LEU A 97 12.74 -12.47 3.56
CA LEU A 97 11.30 -12.26 3.73
C LEU A 97 10.92 -10.84 3.31
N TRP A 98 10.06 -10.72 2.31
CA TRP A 98 9.46 -9.43 1.95
C TRP A 98 8.28 -9.15 2.85
N TRP A 99 8.46 -8.36 3.90
CA TRP A 99 7.36 -8.06 4.81
C TRP A 99 6.96 -6.59 4.80
N TYR A 100 5.66 -6.38 4.96
CA TYR A 100 5.06 -5.05 5.03
C TYR A 100 4.06 -4.98 6.17
N VAL A 101 3.90 -3.76 6.67
CA VAL A 101 2.92 -3.46 7.71
C VAL A 101 2.01 -2.37 7.19
N THR A 102 0.72 -2.68 7.21
CA THR A 102 -0.38 -1.85 6.72
C THR A 102 -1.34 -1.54 7.86
N SER A 103 -1.93 -0.35 7.82
CA SER A 103 -2.81 0.16 8.88
C SER A 103 -4.17 0.60 8.33
N ASN A 104 -4.64 -0.05 7.27
CA ASN A 104 -5.87 0.35 6.55
C ASN A 104 -7.14 0.18 7.40
N THR A 105 -7.07 -0.70 8.40
CA THR A 105 -8.13 -1.03 9.37
C THR A 105 -8.25 -0.03 10.51
N ILE A 106 -7.30 0.89 10.64
CA ILE A 106 -7.29 1.89 11.70
C ILE A 106 -7.85 3.20 11.10
N THR A 107 -9.13 3.48 11.34
CA THR A 107 -9.81 4.70 10.88
C THR A 107 -9.33 5.97 11.59
N SER A 108 -8.42 5.86 12.55
CA SER A 108 -7.99 6.97 13.38
C SER A 108 -6.96 7.90 12.71
N MET A 109 -6.63 8.97 13.43
CA MET A 109 -5.69 10.01 13.02
C MET A 109 -4.37 9.44 12.47
N ARG A 110 -3.75 10.17 11.55
CA ARG A 110 -2.48 9.76 10.91
C ARG A 110 -1.39 9.43 11.93
N CYS A 111 -1.34 10.15 13.06
CA CYS A 111 -0.39 9.90 14.15
C CYS A 111 -0.54 8.49 14.74
N MET A 112 -1.77 8.06 15.02
CA MET A 112 -2.08 6.75 15.56
C MET A 112 -1.71 5.62 14.58
N ARG A 113 -2.02 5.80 13.30
CA ARG A 113 -1.59 4.86 12.23
C ARG A 113 -0.07 4.74 12.16
N SER A 114 0.64 5.87 12.23
CA SER A 114 2.11 5.89 12.24
C SER A 114 2.68 5.23 13.49
N HIS A 115 2.10 5.53 14.66
CA HIS A 115 2.51 4.98 15.95
C HIS A 115 2.36 3.45 15.99
N GLY A 116 1.20 2.92 15.63
CA GLY A 116 0.97 1.47 15.55
C GLY A 116 1.92 0.77 14.56
N ASN A 117 2.10 1.34 13.36
CA ASN A 117 3.05 0.84 12.37
C ASN A 117 4.49 0.79 12.93
N ARG A 118 4.92 1.86 13.62
CA ARG A 118 6.26 1.93 14.20
C ARG A 118 6.44 0.88 15.29
N ARG A 119 5.47 0.76 16.21
CA ARG A 119 5.52 -0.22 17.31
C ARG A 119 5.68 -1.64 16.79
N LEU A 120 4.81 -2.07 15.87
CA LEU A 120 4.85 -3.43 15.36
C LEU A 120 6.12 -3.70 14.54
N ARG A 121 6.59 -2.74 13.73
CA ARG A 121 7.85 -2.89 12.98
C ARG A 121 9.05 -3.04 13.91
N VAL A 122 9.11 -2.26 14.99
CA VAL A 122 10.20 -2.35 15.96
C VAL A 122 10.16 -3.70 16.68
N ALA A 123 8.98 -4.13 17.14
CA ALA A 123 8.81 -5.42 17.82
C ALA A 123 9.21 -6.61 16.92
N LEU A 124 8.75 -6.63 15.67
CA LEU A 124 9.13 -7.67 14.70
C LEU A 124 10.62 -7.64 14.37
N THR A 125 11.21 -6.45 14.22
CA THR A 125 12.64 -6.33 13.98
C THR A 125 13.47 -6.85 15.16
N GLN A 126 13.02 -6.60 16.39
CA GLN A 126 13.65 -7.14 17.60
C GLN A 126 13.52 -8.67 17.65
N ALA A 127 12.33 -9.21 17.38
CA ALA A 127 12.10 -10.66 17.34
C ALA A 127 12.94 -11.35 16.24
N LEU A 128 13.06 -10.74 15.05
CA LEU A 128 13.91 -11.22 13.96
C LEU A 128 15.38 -11.25 14.38
N LYS A 129 15.88 -10.16 14.98
CA LYS A 129 17.26 -10.08 15.47
C LYS A 129 17.56 -11.09 16.56
N ALA A 130 16.64 -11.27 17.50
CA ALA A 130 16.77 -12.26 18.58
C ALA A 130 16.94 -13.70 18.02
N LYS A 131 16.35 -13.98 16.85
CA LYS A 131 16.49 -15.27 16.16
C LYS A 131 17.62 -15.31 15.12
N GLY A 132 18.48 -14.30 15.05
CA GLY A 132 19.62 -14.27 14.13
C GLY A 132 19.27 -13.88 12.70
N TYR A 133 18.15 -13.19 12.47
CA TYR A 133 17.77 -12.65 11.16
C TYR A 133 18.03 -11.14 11.09
N ASP A 134 18.37 -10.67 9.89
CA ASP A 134 18.40 -9.26 9.55
C ASP A 134 16.97 -8.69 9.46
N LYS A 135 16.85 -7.36 9.38
CA LYS A 135 15.59 -6.63 9.19
C LYS A 135 14.78 -7.14 7.99
N ASN A 136 15.46 -7.62 6.95
CA ASN A 136 14.84 -8.16 5.74
C ASN A 136 14.57 -9.68 5.81
N GLY A 137 14.67 -10.29 6.99
CA GLY A 137 14.47 -11.74 7.20
C GLY A 137 15.55 -12.62 6.56
N ARG A 138 16.69 -12.03 6.17
CA ARG A 138 17.87 -12.79 5.74
C ARG A 138 18.58 -13.34 6.97
N LEU A 139 19.12 -14.54 6.88
CA LEU A 139 19.96 -15.08 7.95
C LEU A 139 21.23 -14.22 8.04
N LEU A 140 21.54 -13.74 9.25
CA LEU A 140 22.83 -13.12 9.54
C LEU A 140 23.86 -14.24 9.66
N GLY A 141 24.41 -14.69 8.53
CA GLY A 141 25.42 -15.74 8.50
C GLY A 141 26.82 -15.20 8.81
N ALA A 142 27.58 -15.97 9.58
CA ALA A 142 29.04 -15.96 9.74
C ALA A 142 29.68 -14.94 10.72
N LEU A 143 29.38 -15.07 12.01
CA LEU A 143 30.35 -14.77 13.09
C LEU A 143 30.52 -15.95 14.08
N GLY A 144 30.20 -17.17 13.66
CA GLY A 144 30.48 -18.38 14.44
C GLY A 144 29.57 -19.56 14.08
N ASN A 145 30.06 -20.47 13.26
CA ASN A 145 29.83 -21.94 13.18
C ASN A 145 28.49 -22.61 13.55
N GLN A 146 27.35 -21.93 13.59
CA GLN A 146 26.04 -22.60 13.71
C GLN A 146 25.07 -22.10 12.63
N LYS A 147 25.04 -22.82 11.50
CA LYS A 147 23.97 -22.72 10.49
C LYS A 147 22.69 -23.40 11.01
N VAL A 148 22.14 -22.93 12.13
CA VAL A 148 20.88 -23.46 12.69
C VAL A 148 19.78 -22.43 12.46
N GLY A 149 19.46 -22.16 11.19
CA GLY A 149 18.45 -21.17 10.83
C GLY A 149 17.74 -21.56 9.55
N VAL A 150 16.41 -21.39 9.54
CA VAL A 150 15.58 -21.64 8.35
C VAL A 150 15.57 -20.38 7.53
N GLU A 151 15.98 -20.43 6.27
CA GLU A 151 15.81 -19.28 5.38
C GLU A 151 14.34 -18.90 5.28
N LEU A 152 14.00 -17.71 5.76
CA LEU A 152 12.68 -17.14 5.58
C LEU A 152 12.55 -16.71 4.12
N ARG A 153 11.55 -17.26 3.43
CA ARG A 153 11.27 -16.96 2.02
C ARG A 153 9.83 -16.50 1.84
N GLY A 154 9.63 -15.74 0.77
CA GLY A 154 8.31 -15.28 0.34
C GLY A 154 7.96 -13.88 0.80
N SER A 155 6.67 -13.58 0.78
CA SER A 155 6.12 -12.28 1.17
C SER A 155 5.13 -12.40 2.33
N MET A 156 5.16 -11.41 3.22
CA MET A 156 4.26 -11.30 4.35
C MET A 156 3.63 -9.91 4.41
N ASP A 157 2.31 -9.85 4.45
CA ASP A 157 1.58 -8.62 4.69
C ASP A 157 0.92 -8.68 6.06
N ILE A 158 1.16 -7.65 6.87
CA ILE A 158 0.60 -7.55 8.21
C ILE A 158 -0.37 -6.37 8.24
N GLN A 159 -1.57 -6.62 8.74
CA GLN A 159 -2.61 -5.62 8.97
C GLN A 159 -2.74 -5.38 10.47
N ILE A 160 -2.60 -4.12 10.90
CA ILE A 160 -2.65 -3.76 12.33
C ILE A 160 -4.08 -3.39 12.74
N PHE A 161 -4.51 -3.83 13.93
CA PHE A 161 -5.74 -3.36 14.56
C PHE A 161 -5.50 -2.28 15.62
N LYS A 162 -6.59 -1.61 16.00
CA LYS A 162 -6.58 -0.62 17.09
C LYS A 162 -5.98 -1.19 18.39
N GLN A 163 -6.19 -2.48 18.66
CA GLN A 163 -5.63 -3.21 19.80
C GLN A 163 -4.09 -3.09 19.91
N CYS A 164 -3.36 -2.98 18.79
CA CYS A 164 -1.91 -2.79 18.81
C CYS A 164 -1.48 -1.44 19.41
N ILE A 165 -2.35 -0.43 19.33
CA ILE A 165 -2.10 0.91 19.86
C ILE A 165 -2.35 0.93 21.37
N ASP A 166 -3.46 0.33 21.77
CA ASP A 166 -3.94 0.34 23.15
C ASP A 166 -3.16 -0.66 24.04
N ALA A 167 -2.61 -1.74 23.47
CA ALA A 167 -1.88 -2.78 24.21
C ALA A 167 -0.55 -2.31 24.83
N GLU A 168 -0.11 -3.01 25.88
CA GLU A 168 1.19 -2.78 26.50
C GLU A 168 2.34 -3.22 25.56
N TRP A 169 3.51 -2.57 25.66
CA TRP A 169 4.66 -2.89 24.82
C TRP A 169 5.13 -4.35 24.93
N LYS A 170 5.13 -4.91 26.15
CA LYS A 170 5.53 -6.31 26.39
C LYS A 170 4.62 -7.30 25.67
N GLU A 171 3.31 -7.02 25.60
CA GLU A 171 2.35 -7.87 24.89
C GLU A 171 2.58 -7.83 23.39
N VAL A 172 2.86 -6.63 22.84
CA VAL A 172 3.16 -6.47 21.41
C VAL A 172 4.41 -7.26 21.00
N GLN A 173 5.45 -7.27 21.85
CA GLN A 173 6.65 -8.08 21.62
C GLN A 173 6.34 -9.57 21.59
N LYS A 174 5.65 -10.09 22.63
CA LYS A 174 5.25 -11.51 22.70
C LYS A 174 4.42 -11.94 21.50
N GLN A 175 3.45 -11.13 21.09
CA GLN A 175 2.62 -11.46 19.92
C GLN A 175 3.42 -11.43 18.61
N ALA A 176 4.38 -10.51 18.47
CA ALA A 176 5.28 -10.49 17.32
C ALA A 176 6.18 -11.74 17.25
N GLU A 177 6.63 -12.25 18.39
CA GLU A 177 7.40 -13.49 18.48
C GLU A 177 6.58 -14.71 18.04
N LEU A 178 5.33 -14.82 18.51
CA LEU A 178 4.40 -15.88 18.10
C LEU A 178 4.13 -15.89 16.60
N VAL A 179 3.95 -14.71 16.00
CA VAL A 179 3.81 -14.56 14.55
C VAL A 179 5.06 -15.10 13.84
N LEU A 180 6.24 -14.72 14.31
CA LEU A 180 7.50 -15.15 13.70
C LEU A 180 7.71 -16.66 13.83
N GLU A 181 7.41 -17.27 14.98
CA GLU A 181 7.45 -18.73 15.18
C GLU A 181 6.57 -19.47 14.18
N LYS A 182 5.34 -18.97 13.98
CA LYS A 182 4.41 -19.57 13.04
C LYS A 182 4.96 -19.52 11.62
N ILE A 183 5.58 -18.40 11.22
CA ILE A 183 6.16 -18.24 9.88
C ILE A 183 7.37 -19.15 9.70
N VAL A 184 8.26 -19.23 10.69
CA VAL A 184 9.41 -20.15 10.65
C VAL A 184 8.92 -21.58 10.43
N LYS A 185 7.88 -21.99 11.16
CA LYS A 185 7.25 -23.31 10.99
C LYS A 185 6.67 -23.51 9.59
N LEU A 186 6.00 -22.51 9.01
CA LEU A 186 5.48 -22.59 7.64
C LEU A 186 6.60 -22.69 6.59
N CYS A 187 7.67 -21.91 6.76
CA CYS A 187 8.84 -21.98 5.88
C CYS A 187 9.55 -23.33 5.95
N GLN A 188 9.58 -24.00 7.12
CA GLN A 188 10.10 -25.36 7.25
C GLN A 188 9.26 -26.38 6.45
N CYS A 189 7.94 -26.30 6.54
CA CYS A 189 7.04 -27.23 5.83
C CYS A 189 7.06 -27.07 4.31
N CYS A 190 7.37 -25.87 3.80
CA CYS A 190 7.30 -25.55 2.37
C CYS A 190 8.59 -25.90 1.59
N LYS A 191 9.59 -26.54 2.23
CA LYS A 191 10.83 -27.01 1.59
C LYS A 191 10.67 -28.32 0.78
N ARG A 192 9.45 -28.83 0.61
CA ARG A 192 9.17 -30.06 -0.14
C ARG A 192 8.77 -29.76 -1.58
#